data_AF-A0A7J3JWL2-F1
#
_entry.id   AF-A0A7J3JWL2-F1
#
_cell.length_a   1.000
_cell.length_b   1.000
_cell.length_c   1.000
_cell.angle_alpha   90.00
_cell.angle_beta   90.00
_cell.angle_gamma   90.00
#
_symmetry.space_group_name_H-M   'P 1'
#
loop_
_entity.id
_entity.type
_entity.pdbx_description
1 polymer ?
#
loop_
_entity_poly.entity_id
_entity_poly.type
_entity_poly.pdbx_seq_one_letter_code
_entity_poly.pdbx_strand_id
1 'polypeptide(L)'
;GKLNILLRVTNTSSIEGFIKMLCRLTDAVGIPDSIAEVGFKEEELDAIASDTMGYKRNIGNNPSPVNEEIVKNLIRKALLGRSKVYGS
;
A
#
# COMPACT_ATOMS: atom_id res chain seq x y z
N GLY A 1 12.55 14.71 15.22
CA GLY A 1 11.22 14.45 14.60
C GLY A 1 10.85 12.99 14.75
N LYS A 2 9.57 12.63 14.50
CA LYS A 2 9.06 11.25 14.64
C LYS A 2 9.92 10.22 13.88
N LEU A 3 10.43 10.60 12.71
CA LEU A 3 11.31 9.74 11.91
C LEU A 3 12.60 9.32 12.64
N ASN A 4 13.29 10.24 13.30
CA ASN A 4 14.54 9.92 14.02
C ASN A 4 14.30 8.94 15.18
N ILE A 5 13.12 9.00 15.80
CA ILE A 5 12.73 8.05 16.85
C ILE A 5 12.56 6.66 16.23
N LEU A 6 11.84 6.56 15.11
CA LEU A 6 11.64 5.29 14.40
C LEU A 6 12.97 4.67 13.94
N LEU A 7 13.86 5.46 13.34
CA LEU A 7 15.19 5.00 12.91
C LEU A 7 16.00 4.46 14.11
N ARG A 8 16.00 5.18 15.24
CA ARG A 8 16.70 4.76 16.45
C ARG A 8 16.11 3.48 17.06
N VAL A 9 14.80 3.39 17.23
CA VAL A 9 14.13 2.23 17.87
C VAL A 9 14.27 0.97 17.03
N THR A 10 14.30 1.12 15.71
CA THR A 10 14.42 0.00 14.78
C THR A 10 15.85 -0.33 14.40
N ASN A 11 16.83 0.42 14.96
CA ASN A 11 18.25 0.31 14.65
C ASN A 11 18.55 0.38 13.14
N THR A 12 17.87 1.29 12.42
CA THR A 12 18.04 1.51 10.99
C THR A 12 18.68 2.88 10.73
N SER A 13 19.57 2.96 9.73
CA SER A 13 20.32 4.17 9.40
C SER A 13 19.68 5.00 8.29
N SER A 14 18.64 4.50 7.64
CA SER A 14 17.96 5.16 6.52
C SER A 14 16.48 4.83 6.48
N ILE A 15 15.69 5.67 5.80
CA ILE A 15 14.26 5.45 5.55
C ILE A 15 14.06 4.13 4.80
N GLU A 16 14.89 3.84 3.80
CA GLU A 16 14.82 2.58 3.05
C GLU A 16 15.07 1.37 3.96
N GLY A 17 16.08 1.46 4.84
CA GLY A 17 16.36 0.41 5.82
C GLY A 17 15.20 0.18 6.79
N PHE A 18 14.54 1.26 7.22
CA PHE A 18 13.32 1.18 8.02
C PHE A 18 12.18 0.51 7.27
N ILE A 19 11.94 0.86 5.99
CA ILE A 19 10.88 0.24 5.17
C ILE A 19 11.14 -1.26 5.00
N LYS A 20 12.37 -1.68 4.67
CA LYS A 20 12.73 -3.11 4.54
C LYS A 20 12.53 -3.87 5.85
N MET A 21 12.91 -3.28 6.98
CA MET A 21 12.65 -3.86 8.30
C MET A 21 11.15 -4.04 8.55
N LEU A 22 10.33 -3.05 8.19
CA LEU A 22 8.89 -3.13 8.31
C LEU A 22 8.29 -4.23 7.42
N CYS A 23 8.76 -4.36 6.17
CA CYS A 23 8.34 -5.45 5.27
C CYS A 23 8.64 -6.83 5.87
N ARG A 24 9.84 -7.04 6.42
CA ARG A 24 10.19 -8.30 7.10
C ARG A 24 9.34 -8.56 8.33
N LEU A 25 9.01 -7.52 9.10
CA LEU A 25 8.11 -7.66 10.23
C LEU A 25 6.71 -8.08 9.77
N THR A 26 6.18 -7.45 8.72
CA THR A 26 4.87 -7.82 8.16
C THR A 26 4.86 -9.27 7.66
N ASP A 27 5.94 -9.73 7.04
CA ASP A 27 6.08 -11.13 6.60
C ASP A 27 6.11 -12.08 7.82
N ALA A 28 6.88 -11.73 8.86
CA ALA A 28 7.04 -12.55 10.06
C ALA A 28 5.74 -12.72 10.87
N VAL A 29 4.83 -11.73 10.80
CA VAL A 29 3.51 -11.81 11.45
C VAL A 29 2.41 -12.31 10.51
N GLY A 30 2.75 -12.73 9.29
CA GLY A 30 1.81 -13.30 8.33
C GLY A 30 0.86 -12.30 7.67
N ILE A 31 1.23 -11.02 7.60
CA ILE A 31 0.48 -10.04 6.79
C ILE A 31 0.75 -10.36 5.30
N PRO A 32 -0.29 -10.49 4.45
CA PRO A 32 -0.12 -10.84 3.03
C PRO A 32 0.71 -9.82 2.24
N ASP A 33 1.57 -10.26 1.31
CA ASP A 33 2.44 -9.39 0.48
C ASP A 33 1.65 -8.45 -0.43
N SER A 34 0.53 -8.96 -0.93
CA SER A 34 -0.33 -8.31 -1.91
C SER A 34 -1.81 -8.59 -1.61
N ILE A 35 -2.70 -7.83 -2.23
CA ILE A 35 -4.14 -8.12 -2.16
C ILE A 35 -4.54 -9.38 -2.95
N ALA A 36 -3.68 -9.86 -3.86
CA ALA A 36 -3.90 -11.11 -4.58
C ALA A 36 -3.88 -12.33 -3.64
N GLU A 37 -3.05 -12.29 -2.60
CA GLU A 37 -2.95 -13.35 -1.59
C GLU A 37 -4.22 -13.50 -0.73
N VAL A 38 -5.06 -12.46 -0.68
CA VAL A 38 -6.37 -12.51 -0.01
C VAL A 38 -7.53 -12.72 -1.00
N GLY A 39 -7.22 -13.07 -2.25
CA GLY A 39 -8.20 -13.50 -3.25
C GLY A 39 -8.67 -12.43 -4.23
N PHE A 40 -8.11 -11.21 -4.20
CA PHE A 40 -8.42 -10.19 -5.20
C PHE A 40 -7.85 -10.58 -6.56
N LYS A 41 -8.66 -10.47 -7.61
CA LYS A 41 -8.24 -10.77 -8.99
C LYS A 41 -8.12 -9.51 -9.83
N GLU A 42 -7.19 -9.52 -10.78
CA GLU A 42 -6.98 -8.36 -11.68
C GLU A 42 -8.24 -8.00 -12.48
N GLU A 43 -9.08 -9.00 -12.80
CA GLU A 43 -10.39 -8.85 -13.45
C GLU A 43 -11.34 -7.92 -12.68
N GLU A 44 -11.22 -7.86 -11.35
CA GLU A 44 -12.11 -7.09 -10.46
C GLU A 44 -11.70 -5.61 -10.36
N LEU A 45 -10.58 -5.23 -10.98
CA LEU A 45 -9.99 -3.90 -10.87
C LEU A 45 -10.94 -2.79 -11.34
N ASP A 46 -11.58 -2.96 -12.49
CA ASP A 46 -12.45 -1.94 -13.06
C ASP A 46 -13.72 -1.76 -12.21
N ALA A 47 -14.31 -2.87 -11.75
CA ALA A 47 -15.49 -2.84 -10.89
C ALA A 47 -15.18 -2.11 -9.57
N ILE A 48 -14.07 -2.45 -8.92
CA ILE A 48 -13.72 -1.86 -7.62
C ILE A 48 -13.30 -0.39 -7.76
N ALA A 49 -12.64 -0.01 -8.85
CA ALA A 49 -12.35 1.39 -9.14
C ALA A 49 -13.65 2.19 -9.32
N SER A 50 -14.60 1.67 -10.09
CA SER A 50 -15.93 2.28 -10.27
C SER A 50 -16.68 2.43 -8.94
N ASP A 51 -16.75 1.36 -8.14
CA ASP A 51 -17.40 1.38 -6.83
C ASP A 51 -16.75 2.42 -5.89
N THR A 52 -15.42 2.51 -5.92
CA THR A 52 -14.66 3.48 -5.13
C THR A 52 -15.04 4.92 -5.48
N MET A 53 -15.22 5.22 -6.78
CA MET A 53 -15.66 6.55 -7.22
C MET A 53 -17.11 6.85 -6.79
N GLY A 54 -17.89 5.83 -6.46
CA GLY A 54 -19.22 5.94 -5.84
C GLY A 54 -19.21 6.56 -4.44
N TYR A 55 -18.08 6.51 -3.71
CA TYR A 55 -17.93 7.12 -2.38
C TYR A 55 -17.74 8.65 -2.46
N LYS A 56 -18.75 9.36 -3.00
CA LYS A 56 -18.69 10.81 -3.31
C LYS A 56 -18.20 11.68 -2.16
N ARG A 57 -18.61 11.40 -0.91
CA ARG A 57 -18.17 12.15 0.28
C ARG A 57 -16.67 11.95 0.54
N ASN A 58 -16.17 10.73 0.45
CA ASN A 58 -14.76 10.41 0.68
C ASN A 58 -13.87 11.01 -0.41
N ILE A 59 -14.30 10.91 -1.67
CA ILE A 59 -13.61 11.52 -2.81
C ILE A 59 -13.63 13.05 -2.69
N GLY A 60 -14.79 13.65 -2.39
CA GLY A 60 -14.93 15.11 -2.27
C GLY A 60 -14.18 15.73 -1.09
N ASN A 61 -13.99 14.99 0.01
CA ASN A 61 -13.22 15.44 1.17
C ASN A 61 -11.73 15.08 1.09
N ASN A 62 -11.30 14.38 0.03
CA ASN A 62 -9.91 13.99 -0.08
C ASN A 62 -9.03 15.24 -0.29
N PRO A 63 -7.96 15.43 0.50
CA PRO A 63 -7.06 16.58 0.34
C PRO A 63 -6.30 16.57 -1.01
N SER A 64 -6.28 15.43 -1.70
CA SER A 64 -5.71 15.29 -3.04
C SER A 64 -6.81 14.94 -4.05
N PRO A 65 -6.75 15.49 -5.29
CA PRO A 65 -7.67 15.09 -6.36
C PRO A 65 -7.57 13.58 -6.61
N VAL A 66 -8.70 12.90 -6.58
CA VAL A 66 -8.81 11.47 -6.90
C VAL A 66 -9.71 11.31 -8.12
N ASN A 67 -9.22 10.58 -9.11
CA ASN A 67 -10.01 10.12 -10.24
C ASN A 67 -9.87 8.59 -10.37
N GLU A 68 -10.65 8.01 -11.26
CA GLU A 68 -10.71 6.56 -11.44
C GLU A 68 -9.34 5.96 -11.80
N GLU A 69 -8.56 6.64 -12.65
CA GLU A 69 -7.23 6.17 -13.06
C GLU A 69 -6.22 6.14 -11.90
N ILE A 70 -6.29 7.10 -10.97
CA ILE A 70 -5.49 7.10 -9.75
C ILE A 70 -5.86 5.88 -8.89
N VAL A 71 -7.15 5.57 -8.76
CA VAL A 71 -7.63 4.41 -8.00
C VAL A 71 -7.14 3.11 -8.66
N LYS A 72 -7.31 2.97 -9.98
CA LYS A 72 -6.82 1.80 -10.73
C LYS A 72 -5.33 1.59 -10.52
N ASN A 73 -4.53 2.64 -10.63
CA ASN A 73 -3.08 2.56 -10.42
C ASN A 73 -2.70 2.20 -8.98
N LEU A 74 -3.44 2.67 -7.99
CA LEU A 74 -3.24 2.27 -6.60
C LEU A 74 -3.51 0.77 -6.41
N ILE A 75 -4.63 0.27 -6.95
CA ILE A 75 -5.02 -1.15 -6.88
C ILE A 75 -3.98 -2.02 -7.61
N ARG A 76 -3.51 -1.63 -8.80
CA ARG A 76 -2.43 -2.35 -9.53
C ARG A 76 -1.17 -2.48 -8.68
N LYS A 77 -0.75 -1.42 -8.00
CA LYS A 77 0.41 -1.46 -7.10
C LYS A 77 0.19 -2.39 -5.90
N ALA A 78 -1.02 -2.40 -5.34
CA ALA A 78 -1.38 -3.31 -4.25
C ALA A 78 -1.43 -4.78 -4.71
N LEU A 79 -1.83 -5.05 -5.96
CA LEU A 79 -1.78 -6.37 -6.60
C LEU A 79 -0.36 -6.87 -6.80
N LEU A 80 0.57 -5.98 -7.16
CA LEU A 80 1.99 -6.33 -7.36
C LEU A 80 2.69 -6.80 -6.07
N GLY A 81 2.26 -6.29 -4.92
CA GLY A 81 2.83 -6.61 -3.61
C GLY A 81 4.04 -5.75 -3.22
N ARG A 82 4.31 -5.68 -1.91
CA ARG A 82 5.41 -4.86 -1.34
C ARG A 82 6.78 -5.43 -1.72
N SER A 83 6.92 -6.75 -1.81
CA SER A 83 8.18 -7.43 -2.10
C SER A 83 8.78 -7.04 -3.45
N LYS A 84 7.94 -6.77 -4.46
CA LYS A 84 8.37 -6.33 -5.80
C LYS A 84 8.93 -4.91 -5.83
N VAL A 85 8.63 -4.11 -4.82
CA VAL A 85 9.06 -2.70 -4.73
C VAL A 85 10.24 -2.54 -3.78
N TYR A 86 10.20 -3.18 -2.62
CA TYR A 86 11.18 -2.97 -1.55
C TYR A 86 12.10 -4.17 -1.29
N GLY A 87 11.82 -5.31 -1.93
CA GLY A 87 12.44 -6.59 -1.60
C GLY A 87 11.91 -7.20 -0.30
N SER A 88 12.27 -8.45 -0.06
CA SER A 88 12.16 -9.11 1.25
C SER A 88 13.32 -8.72 2.16
#